data_AF-A0A7C3CLV2-F1
#
_entry.id   AF-A0A7C3CLV2-F1
#
_cell.length_a   1.000
_cell.length_b   1.000
_cell.length_c   1.000
_cell.angle_alpha   90.00
_cell.angle_beta   90.00
_cell.angle_gamma   90.00
#
_symmetry.space_group_name_H-M   'P 1'
#
loop_
_entity.id
_entity.type
_entity.pdbx_description
1 polymer ?
#
loop_
_entity_poly.entity_id
_entity_poly.type
_entity_poly.pdbx_seq_one_letter_code
_entity_poly.pdbx_strand_id
1 'polypeptide(L)'
;MAGLRVIAGGKSRESRRKKIIAAIMIGFGKMTRCRECGEVFFDREPEERCPRCWFVSDREIPLHGIAEFERRRMLKDWVGKAFLREMDEGELLFVLERLREMGYRRVKKGTLREAVEDSRRGMVARIRAEAPAILGENWESRLRGFCRKAFGKEALEWLSLPELRRVWGFLRGANKSAKGVRV
;
A
#
# COMPACT_ATOMS: atom_id res chain seq x y z
N MET A 1 15.29 15.14 -24.22
CA MET A 1 14.21 14.23 -24.65
C MET A 1 14.35 12.90 -23.91
N ALA A 2 13.88 12.83 -22.66
CA ALA A 2 13.97 11.62 -21.86
C ALA A 2 12.93 10.60 -22.37
N GLY A 3 13.40 9.46 -22.87
CA GLY A 3 12.58 8.46 -23.52
C GLY A 3 11.36 8.06 -22.69
N LEU A 4 10.19 8.15 -23.33
CA LEU A 4 8.92 7.58 -22.91
C LEU A 4 9.13 6.10 -22.52
N ARG A 5 9.35 5.84 -21.23
CA ARG A 5 9.15 4.49 -20.68
C ARG A 5 7.64 4.25 -20.64
N VAL A 6 7.11 3.89 -21.81
CA VAL A 6 5.78 3.30 -21.99
C VAL A 6 5.66 2.19 -20.95
N ILE A 7 4.52 2.14 -20.25
CA ILE A 7 4.25 1.09 -19.27
C ILE A 7 4.43 -0.26 -19.97
N ALA A 8 5.53 -0.94 -19.66
CA ALA A 8 5.86 -2.21 -20.29
C ALA A 8 4.77 -3.24 -19.95
N GLY A 9 4.27 -3.89 -21.01
CA GLY A 9 3.34 -5.00 -20.91
C GLY A 9 1.89 -4.58 -21.11
N GLY A 10 1.34 -4.96 -22.26
CA GLY A 10 -0.09 -5.03 -22.54
C GLY A 10 -0.19 -5.72 -23.88
N LYS A 11 -0.71 -6.95 -23.93
CA LYS A 11 -0.82 -7.72 -25.18
C LYS A 11 -1.83 -7.07 -26.16
N SER A 12 -2.70 -6.18 -25.66
CA SER A 12 -3.68 -5.41 -26.42
C SER A 12 -3.75 -3.95 -25.96
N ARG A 13 -4.29 -3.07 -26.83
CA ARG A 13 -4.52 -1.64 -26.55
C ARG A 13 -5.36 -1.42 -25.30
N GLU A 14 -6.42 -2.21 -25.13
CA GLU A 14 -7.30 -2.13 -23.96
C GLU A 14 -6.57 -2.50 -22.65
N SER A 15 -5.72 -3.53 -22.68
CA SER A 15 -4.89 -3.93 -21.53
C SER A 15 -3.92 -2.82 -21.13
N ARG A 16 -3.31 -2.15 -22.10
CA ARG A 16 -2.41 -1.02 -21.87
C ARG A 16 -3.16 0.16 -21.26
N ARG A 17 -4.32 0.52 -21.82
CA ARG A 17 -5.19 1.57 -21.30
C ARG A 17 -5.57 1.34 -19.84
N LYS A 18 -6.01 0.13 -19.48
CA LYS A 18 -6.32 -0.26 -18.10
C LYS A 18 -5.12 -0.07 -17.16
N LYS A 19 -3.91 -0.38 -17.61
CA LYS A 19 -2.68 -0.18 -16.82
C LYS A 19 -2.32 1.28 -16.62
N ILE A 20 -2.53 2.14 -17.62
CA ILE A 20 -2.30 3.58 -17.48
C ILE A 20 -3.31 4.18 -16.49
N ILE A 21 -4.61 3.84 -16.64
CA ILE A 21 -5.66 4.26 -15.70
C ILE A 21 -5.31 3.85 -14.27
N ALA A 22 -4.92 2.58 -14.05
CA ALA A 22 -4.51 2.11 -12.73
C ALA A 22 -3.31 2.90 -12.18
N ALA A 23 -2.31 3.21 -13.01
CA ALA A 23 -1.15 3.98 -12.60
C ALA A 23 -1.50 5.42 -12.19
N ILE A 24 -2.44 6.06 -12.91
CA ILE A 24 -2.97 7.39 -12.59
C ILE A 24 -3.76 7.34 -11.27
N MET A 25 -4.64 6.36 -11.10
CA MET A 25 -5.42 6.20 -9.87
C MET A 25 -4.51 6.00 -8.65
N ILE A 26 -3.46 5.18 -8.77
CA ILE A 26 -2.45 5.01 -7.73
C ILE A 26 -1.73 6.35 -7.46
N GLY A 27 -1.39 7.11 -8.50
CA GLY A 27 -0.77 8.42 -8.37
C GLY A 27 -1.61 9.37 -7.52
N PHE A 28 -2.88 9.56 -7.88
CA PHE A 28 -3.80 10.38 -7.07
C PHE A 28 -4.01 9.84 -5.66
N GLY A 29 -4.06 8.52 -5.48
CA GLY A 29 -4.21 7.92 -4.14
C GLY A 29 -3.00 8.12 -3.22
N LYS A 30 -1.82 8.36 -3.79
CA LYS A 30 -0.58 8.67 -3.06
C LYS A 30 -0.32 10.17 -2.93
N MET A 31 -1.13 10.98 -3.59
CA MET A 31 -0.96 12.42 -3.67
C MET A 31 -1.56 13.07 -2.43
N THR A 32 -0.76 13.87 -1.76
CA THR A 32 -1.19 14.76 -0.69
C THR A 32 -0.87 16.20 -1.04
N ARG A 33 -1.65 17.13 -0.49
CA ARG A 33 -1.55 18.55 -0.79
C ARG A 33 -1.62 19.39 0.47
N CYS A 34 -0.88 20.49 0.50
CA CYS A 34 -1.01 21.49 1.55
C CYS A 34 -2.20 22.41 1.27
N ARG A 35 -3.04 22.68 2.28
CA ARG A 35 -4.20 23.59 2.14
C ARG A 35 -3.82 25.05 1.97
N GLU A 36 -2.66 25.45 2.47
CA GLU A 36 -2.23 26.85 2.42
C GLU A 36 -1.35 27.14 1.21
N CYS A 37 -0.20 26.48 1.10
CA CYS A 37 0.75 26.77 0.01
C CYS A 37 0.40 26.03 -1.29
N GLY A 38 -0.55 25.10 -1.26
CA GLY A 38 -0.97 24.34 -2.44
C GLY A 38 0.05 23.32 -2.96
N GLU A 39 1.21 23.22 -2.34
CA GLU A 39 2.30 22.31 -2.71
C GLU A 39 1.83 20.85 -2.65
N VAL A 40 2.32 20.06 -3.61
CA VAL A 40 1.94 18.66 -3.79
C VAL A 40 3.08 17.76 -3.34
N PHE A 41 2.75 16.70 -2.62
CA PHE A 41 3.68 15.69 -2.18
C PHE A 41 3.16 14.30 -2.56
N PHE A 42 4.08 13.36 -2.72
CA PHE A 42 3.77 11.95 -2.93
C PHE A 42 4.42 11.13 -1.83
N ASP A 43 3.79 10.00 -1.48
CA ASP A 43 4.30 9.06 -0.47
C ASP A 43 4.44 9.67 0.94
N ARG A 44 3.58 10.64 1.26
CA ARG A 44 3.34 11.14 2.63
C ARG A 44 1.91 10.84 3.03
N GLU A 45 1.70 10.53 4.31
CA GLU A 45 0.37 10.29 4.84
C GLU A 45 -0.42 11.61 4.98
N PRO A 46 -1.75 11.57 4.84
CA PRO A 46 -2.60 12.66 5.28
C PRO A 46 -2.31 13.03 6.73
N GLU A 47 -2.53 14.28 7.11
CA GLU A 47 -2.28 14.82 8.46
C GLU A 47 -0.80 14.99 8.83
N GLU A 48 0.14 14.43 8.05
CA GLU A 48 1.54 14.84 8.14
C GLU A 48 1.67 16.35 7.91
N ARG A 49 2.58 16.99 8.65
CA ARG A 49 2.85 18.43 8.47
C ARG A 49 3.45 18.72 7.09
N CYS A 50 3.02 19.82 6.47
CA CYS A 50 3.57 20.31 5.22
C CYS A 50 5.05 20.70 5.41
N PRO A 51 6.00 20.02 4.73
CA PRO A 51 7.41 20.33 4.88
C PRO A 51 7.76 21.76 4.47
N ARG A 52 7.09 22.31 3.45
CA ARG A 52 7.36 23.66 2.94
C ARG A 52 6.90 24.74 3.91
N CYS A 53 5.66 24.66 4.42
CA CYS A 53 5.15 25.66 5.37
C CYS A 53 5.91 25.61 6.70
N TRP A 54 6.27 24.41 7.13
CA TRP A 54 7.11 24.21 8.30
C TRP A 54 8.49 24.85 8.10
N PHE A 55 9.20 24.50 7.03
CA PHE A 55 10.56 25.00 6.80
C PHE A 55 10.63 26.52 6.58
N VAL A 56 9.64 27.11 5.89
CA VAL A 56 9.66 28.54 5.52
C VAL A 56 9.10 29.44 6.61
N SER A 57 8.12 28.96 7.39
CA SER A 57 7.33 29.80 8.29
C SER A 57 7.00 29.17 9.64
N ASP A 58 7.58 28.00 9.96
CA ASP A 58 7.35 27.26 11.21
C ASP A 58 5.88 26.92 11.47
N ARG A 59 5.09 26.81 10.38
CA ARG A 59 3.64 26.53 10.45
C ARG A 59 3.36 25.05 10.24
N GLU A 60 2.64 24.46 11.18
CA GLU A 60 2.21 23.06 11.14
C GLU A 60 0.89 22.91 10.38
N ILE A 61 0.97 23.02 9.06
CA ILE A 61 -0.22 22.85 8.21
C ILE A 61 -0.36 21.37 7.82
N PRO A 62 -1.47 20.69 8.17
CA PRO A 62 -1.66 19.29 7.82
C PRO A 62 -1.86 19.13 6.31
N LEU A 63 -1.22 18.10 5.76
CA LEU A 63 -1.47 17.64 4.41
C LEU A 63 -2.84 16.93 4.33
N HIS A 64 -3.48 16.98 3.18
CA HIS A 64 -4.71 16.22 2.91
C HIS A 64 -4.56 15.42 1.63
N GLY A 65 -5.20 14.25 1.60
CA GLY A 65 -5.33 13.47 0.37
C GLY A 65 -6.25 14.18 -0.63
N ILE A 66 -6.04 13.91 -1.90
CA ILE A 66 -6.85 14.50 -2.98
C ILE A 66 -8.25 13.86 -2.99
N ALA A 67 -9.26 14.66 -2.70
CA ALA A 67 -10.65 14.22 -2.77
C ALA A 67 -11.10 13.98 -4.23
N GLU A 68 -12.19 13.23 -4.41
CA GLU A 68 -12.69 12.94 -5.76
C GLU A 68 -13.03 14.20 -6.56
N PHE A 69 -13.63 15.22 -5.91
CA PHE A 69 -13.99 16.46 -6.60
C PHE A 69 -12.75 17.20 -7.12
N GLU A 70 -11.67 17.24 -6.33
CA GLU A 70 -10.41 17.87 -6.71
C GLU A 70 -9.74 17.12 -7.85
N ARG A 71 -9.70 15.78 -7.78
CA ARG A 71 -9.22 14.95 -8.87
C ARG A 71 -9.97 15.25 -10.17
N ARG A 72 -11.31 15.28 -10.12
CA ARG A 72 -12.13 15.59 -11.32
C ARG A 72 -11.85 17.00 -11.84
N ARG A 73 -11.65 17.99 -10.95
CA ARG A 73 -11.26 19.34 -11.32
C ARG A 73 -9.91 19.37 -12.02
N MET A 74 -8.89 18.73 -11.44
CA MET A 74 -7.55 18.63 -12.04
C MET A 74 -7.59 17.98 -13.42
N LEU A 75 -8.38 16.91 -13.60
CA LEU A 75 -8.54 16.27 -14.90
C LEU A 75 -9.21 17.19 -15.92
N LYS A 76 -10.25 17.94 -15.51
CA LYS A 76 -10.87 18.96 -16.38
C LYS A 76 -9.87 20.05 -16.75
N ASP A 77 -9.07 20.52 -15.81
CA ASP A 77 -8.09 21.59 -16.03
C ASP A 77 -6.96 21.13 -16.98
N TRP A 78 -6.61 19.84 -16.95
CA TRP A 78 -5.51 19.30 -17.78
C TRP A 78 -5.94 18.83 -19.16
N VAL A 79 -7.09 18.18 -19.28
CA VAL A 79 -7.53 17.51 -20.53
C VAL A 79 -8.98 17.79 -20.89
N GLY A 80 -9.68 18.66 -20.16
CA GLY A 80 -11.08 18.99 -20.41
C GLY A 80 -12.11 17.93 -20.01
N LYS A 81 -11.67 16.75 -19.52
CA LYS A 81 -12.53 15.61 -19.18
C LYS A 81 -12.50 15.30 -17.68
N ALA A 82 -13.66 14.93 -17.12
CA ALA A 82 -13.76 14.66 -15.69
C ALA A 82 -13.44 13.20 -15.31
N PHE A 83 -13.57 12.26 -16.26
CA PHE A 83 -13.43 10.84 -15.99
C PHE A 83 -12.37 10.18 -16.87
N LEU A 84 -11.49 9.39 -16.26
CA LEU A 84 -10.44 8.64 -16.97
C LEU A 84 -11.00 7.67 -18.02
N ARG A 85 -12.24 7.20 -17.84
CA ARG A 85 -12.92 6.29 -18.79
C ARG A 85 -13.29 6.97 -20.12
N GLU A 86 -13.34 8.30 -20.16
CA GLU A 86 -13.66 9.10 -21.35
C GLU A 86 -12.39 9.47 -22.13
N MET A 87 -11.22 9.16 -21.56
CA MET A 87 -9.93 9.54 -22.13
C MET A 87 -9.38 8.46 -23.07
N ASP A 88 -8.78 8.92 -24.16
CA ASP A 88 -7.98 8.09 -25.05
C ASP A 88 -6.58 7.81 -24.46
N GLU A 89 -5.76 7.02 -25.16
CA GLU A 89 -4.45 6.63 -24.67
C GLU A 89 -3.48 7.83 -24.57
N GLY A 90 -3.54 8.79 -25.49
CA GLY A 90 -2.69 9.98 -25.49
C GLY A 90 -3.02 10.91 -24.33
N GLU A 91 -4.31 11.16 -24.11
CA GLU A 91 -4.79 11.96 -22.97
C GLU A 91 -4.42 11.30 -21.63
N LEU A 92 -4.55 9.98 -21.52
CA LEU A 92 -4.14 9.24 -20.33
C LEU A 92 -2.62 9.31 -20.09
N LEU A 93 -1.81 9.22 -21.14
CA LEU A 93 -0.36 9.37 -21.02
C LEU A 93 0.01 10.79 -20.58
N PHE A 94 -0.66 11.80 -21.14
CA PHE A 94 -0.47 13.20 -20.72
C PHE A 94 -0.78 13.41 -19.23
N VAL A 95 -1.91 12.91 -18.74
CA VAL A 95 -2.26 12.97 -17.30
C VAL A 95 -1.19 12.27 -16.45
N LEU A 96 -0.70 11.11 -16.89
CA LEU A 96 0.37 10.40 -16.17
C LEU A 96 1.68 11.19 -16.16
N GLU A 97 2.01 11.92 -17.22
CA GLU A 97 3.18 12.79 -17.29
C GLU A 97 3.04 13.99 -16.36
N ARG A 98 1.86 14.64 -16.32
CA ARG A 98 1.59 15.72 -15.36
C ARG A 98 1.80 15.28 -13.91
N LEU A 99 1.35 14.08 -13.56
CA LEU A 99 1.64 13.51 -12.24
C LEU A 99 3.14 13.32 -12.00
N ARG A 100 3.90 12.85 -13.01
CA ARG A 100 5.35 12.67 -12.89
C ARG A 100 6.09 13.99 -12.72
N GLU A 101 5.68 15.04 -13.43
CA GLU A 101 6.21 16.40 -13.28
C GLU A 101 5.99 16.94 -11.87
N MET A 102 4.88 16.60 -11.23
CA MET A 102 4.60 16.92 -9.82
C MET A 102 5.41 16.07 -8.83
N GLY A 103 6.21 15.13 -9.30
CA GLY A 103 7.06 14.28 -8.45
C GLY A 103 6.55 12.85 -8.26
N TYR A 104 5.45 12.44 -8.92
CA TYR A 104 5.00 11.06 -8.86
C TYR A 104 6.03 10.12 -9.49
N ARG A 105 6.71 9.35 -8.65
CA ARG A 105 7.56 8.25 -9.09
C ARG A 105 6.80 6.95 -8.89
N ARG A 106 6.59 6.22 -9.99
CA ARG A 106 6.06 4.86 -9.89
C ARG A 106 7.12 3.97 -9.27
N VAL A 107 7.06 3.80 -7.96
CA VAL A 107 7.75 2.71 -7.28
C VAL A 107 7.14 1.42 -7.83
N LYS A 108 7.93 0.61 -8.55
CA LYS A 108 7.53 -0.78 -8.79
C LYS A 108 7.34 -1.37 -7.40
N LYS A 109 6.10 -1.65 -7.00
CA LYS A 109 5.89 -2.71 -6.00
C LYS A 109 6.66 -3.90 -6.54
N GLY A 110 7.51 -4.47 -5.69
CA GLY A 110 8.44 -5.50 -6.08
C GLY A 110 7.79 -6.61 -6.89
N THR A 111 8.62 -7.42 -7.53
CA THR A 111 8.25 -8.69 -8.13
C THR A 111 7.22 -9.46 -7.26
N LEU A 112 6.42 -10.34 -7.86
CA LEU A 112 5.46 -11.18 -7.12
C LEU A 112 6.10 -11.84 -5.88
N ARG A 113 7.37 -12.21 -5.99
CA ARG A 113 8.19 -12.75 -4.91
C ARG A 113 8.37 -11.79 -3.74
N GLU A 114 8.65 -10.52 -4.00
CA GLU A 114 8.79 -9.49 -2.96
C GLU A 114 7.44 -9.19 -2.30
N ALA A 115 6.34 -9.12 -3.06
CA ALA A 115 5.00 -8.96 -2.48
C ALA A 115 4.59 -10.15 -1.58
N VAL A 116 5.00 -11.37 -1.96
CA VAL A 116 4.81 -12.57 -1.14
C VAL A 116 5.68 -12.52 0.11
N GLU A 117 6.94 -12.09 0.01
CA GLU A 117 7.81 -11.89 1.18
C GLU A 117 7.31 -10.80 2.11
N ASP A 118 6.81 -9.67 1.60
CA ASP A 118 6.20 -8.62 2.42
C ASP A 118 4.96 -9.14 3.15
N SER A 119 4.11 -9.91 2.46
CA SER A 119 2.96 -10.58 3.08
C SER A 119 3.38 -11.55 4.17
N ARG A 120 4.47 -12.31 3.94
CA ARG A 120 5.03 -13.28 4.89
C ARG A 120 5.57 -12.56 6.14
N ARG A 121 6.37 -11.51 5.96
CA ARG A 121 6.90 -10.66 7.03
C ARG A 121 5.78 -10.02 7.84
N GLY A 122 4.77 -9.47 7.18
CA GLY A 122 3.59 -8.91 7.84
C GLY A 122 2.84 -9.95 8.68
N MET A 123 2.74 -11.19 8.18
CA MET A 123 2.11 -12.28 8.93
C MET A 123 2.92 -12.70 10.16
N VAL A 124 4.25 -12.79 10.05
CA VAL A 124 5.15 -13.07 11.18
C VAL A 124 5.02 -11.98 12.25
N ALA A 125 5.07 -10.70 11.84
CA ALA A 125 4.94 -9.58 12.76
C ALA A 125 3.59 -9.62 13.51
N ARG A 126 2.50 -9.91 12.79
CA ARG A 126 1.18 -10.03 13.38
C ARG A 126 1.07 -11.20 14.37
N ILE A 127 1.63 -12.37 14.03
CA ILE A 127 1.69 -13.52 14.94
C ILE A 127 2.42 -13.17 16.22
N ARG A 128 3.58 -12.51 16.13
CA ARG A 128 4.37 -12.10 17.30
C ARG A 128 3.63 -11.06 18.16
N ALA A 129 2.84 -10.18 17.55
CA ALA A 129 2.05 -9.20 18.29
C ALA A 129 0.86 -9.83 19.04
N GLU A 130 0.15 -10.77 18.42
CA GLU A 130 -1.08 -11.35 19.01
C GLU A 130 -0.82 -12.61 19.87
N ALA A 131 0.26 -13.36 19.63
CA ALA A 131 0.54 -14.61 20.33
C ALA A 131 0.73 -14.47 21.86
N PRO A 132 1.38 -13.42 22.41
CA PRO A 132 1.51 -13.26 23.87
C PRO A 132 0.16 -13.17 24.57
N ALA A 133 -0.77 -12.40 24.00
CA ALA A 133 -2.11 -12.22 24.55
C ALA A 133 -2.97 -13.50 24.47
N ILE A 134 -2.74 -14.34 23.47
CA ILE A 134 -3.53 -15.55 23.22
C ILE A 134 -2.99 -16.77 23.97
N LEU A 135 -1.66 -16.94 24.00
CA LEU A 135 -1.01 -18.15 24.50
C LEU A 135 -0.38 -17.97 25.90
N GLY A 136 -0.30 -16.74 26.41
CA GLY A 136 0.26 -16.40 27.72
C GLY A 136 1.79 -16.25 27.73
N GLU A 137 2.39 -16.22 28.92
CA GLU A 137 3.83 -15.97 29.11
C GLU A 137 4.74 -16.92 28.33
N ASN A 138 4.35 -18.20 28.21
CA ASN A 138 5.11 -19.23 27.49
C ASN A 138 4.78 -19.33 26.00
N TRP A 139 4.23 -18.27 25.39
CA TRP A 139 3.77 -18.29 24.00
C TRP A 139 4.86 -18.71 23.01
N GLU A 140 6.11 -18.26 23.19
CA GLU A 140 7.22 -18.56 22.27
C GLU A 140 7.51 -20.06 22.21
N SER A 141 7.61 -20.71 23.37
CA SER A 141 7.88 -22.15 23.47
C SER A 141 6.72 -22.97 22.89
N ARG A 142 5.47 -22.58 23.18
CA ARG A 142 4.26 -23.24 22.65
C ARG A 142 4.19 -23.12 21.12
N LEU A 143 4.51 -21.95 20.60
CA LEU A 143 4.45 -21.65 19.18
C LEU A 143 5.60 -22.35 18.43
N ARG A 144 6.81 -22.36 18.99
CA ARG A 144 7.95 -23.16 18.50
C ARG A 144 7.61 -24.65 18.50
N GLY A 145 7.02 -25.17 19.58
CA GLY A 145 6.59 -26.56 19.68
C GLY A 145 5.56 -26.93 18.61
N PHE A 146 4.56 -26.06 18.37
CA PHE A 146 3.60 -26.25 17.29
C PHE A 146 4.28 -26.24 15.91
N CYS A 147 5.17 -25.29 15.64
CA CYS A 147 5.87 -25.19 14.35
C CYS A 147 6.77 -26.42 14.10
N ARG A 148 7.48 -26.88 15.12
CA ARG A 148 8.32 -28.08 15.03
C ARG A 148 7.46 -29.32 14.75
N LYS A 149 6.33 -29.48 15.44
CA LYS A 149 5.43 -30.63 15.26
C LYS A 149 4.69 -30.62 13.92
N ALA A 150 4.22 -29.47 13.46
CA ALA A 150 3.38 -29.35 12.27
C ALA A 150 4.19 -29.25 10.96
N PHE A 151 5.39 -28.66 11.01
CA PHE A 151 6.17 -28.32 9.83
C PHE A 151 7.65 -28.71 9.90
N GLY A 152 8.13 -29.24 11.03
CA GLY A 152 9.55 -29.56 11.23
C GLY A 152 10.47 -28.33 11.32
N LYS A 153 9.92 -27.14 11.56
CA LYS A 153 10.65 -25.86 11.54
C LYS A 153 10.55 -25.14 12.88
N GLU A 154 11.65 -24.52 13.31
CA GLU A 154 11.76 -23.98 14.67
C GLU A 154 11.53 -22.47 14.77
N ALA A 155 11.56 -21.76 13.65
CA ALA A 155 11.41 -20.32 13.58
C ALA A 155 10.26 -19.94 12.63
N LEU A 156 9.49 -18.93 13.00
CA LEU A 156 8.42 -18.35 12.17
C LEU A 156 8.99 -17.82 10.84
N GLU A 157 10.23 -17.34 10.88
CA GLU A 157 10.95 -16.79 9.74
C GLU A 157 11.26 -17.84 8.67
N TRP A 158 11.21 -19.13 9.02
CA TRP A 158 11.45 -20.24 8.08
C TRP A 158 10.14 -20.80 7.50
N LEU A 159 8.99 -20.31 7.98
CA LEU A 159 7.69 -20.70 7.47
C LEU A 159 7.35 -19.93 6.19
N SER A 160 6.78 -20.65 5.24
CA SER A 160 6.13 -20.13 4.05
C SER A 160 4.78 -19.50 4.40
N LEU A 161 4.25 -18.68 3.49
CA LEU A 161 2.98 -17.98 3.71
C LEU A 161 1.79 -18.93 3.99
N PRO A 162 1.63 -20.09 3.32
CA PRO A 162 0.59 -21.07 3.67
C PRO A 162 0.76 -21.67 5.07
N GLU A 163 1.99 -21.94 5.51
CA GLU A 163 2.27 -22.46 6.85
C GLU A 163 1.97 -21.40 7.92
N LEU A 164 2.31 -20.13 7.69
CA LEU A 164 1.96 -19.02 8.58
C LEU A 164 0.44 -18.84 8.73
N ARG A 165 -0.34 -19.09 7.66
CA ARG A 165 -1.81 -19.11 7.75
C ARG A 165 -2.34 -20.23 8.64
N ARG A 166 -1.68 -21.38 8.67
CA ARG A 166 -2.02 -22.48 9.59
C ARG A 166 -1.67 -22.14 11.03
N VAL A 167 -0.51 -21.51 11.27
CA VAL A 167 -0.15 -20.99 12.60
C VAL A 167 -1.19 -19.97 13.08
N TRP A 168 -1.64 -19.09 12.18
CA TRP A 168 -2.70 -18.13 12.46
C TRP A 168 -4.03 -18.81 12.83
N GLY A 169 -4.39 -19.88 12.12
CA GLY A 169 -5.56 -20.70 12.43
C GLY A 169 -5.47 -21.33 13.82
N PHE A 170 -4.30 -21.85 14.19
CA PHE A 170 -4.02 -22.39 15.52
C PHE A 170 -4.24 -21.34 16.63
N LEU A 171 -3.68 -20.13 16.46
CA LEU A 171 -3.87 -19.03 17.41
C LEU A 171 -5.35 -18.66 17.58
N ARG A 172 -6.10 -18.58 16.49
CA ARG A 172 -7.55 -18.31 16.54
C ARG A 172 -8.32 -19.43 17.25
N GLY A 173 -7.92 -20.68 17.06
CA GLY A 173 -8.49 -21.82 17.78
C GLY A 173 -8.25 -21.71 19.29
N ALA A 174 -7.01 -21.43 19.68
CA ALA A 174 -6.64 -21.24 21.09
C ALA A 174 -7.39 -20.08 21.75
N ASN A 175 -7.56 -18.95 21.04
CA ASN A 175 -8.31 -17.79 21.53
C ASN A 175 -9.80 -18.11 21.75
N LYS A 176 -10.42 -18.91 20.87
CA LYS A 176 -11.80 -19.39 21.06
C LYS A 176 -11.93 -20.28 22.30
N SER A 177 -11.00 -21.20 22.50
CA SER A 177 -10.97 -22.07 23.68
C SER A 177 -10.74 -21.28 24.98
N ALA A 178 -9.86 -20.27 24.97
CA ALA A 178 -9.61 -19.41 26.13
C ALA A 178 -10.82 -18.55 26.53
N LYS A 179 -11.64 -18.13 25.56
CA LYS A 179 -12.89 -17.39 25.82
C LYS A 179 -14.07 -18.30 26.24
N GLY A 180 -14.04 -19.58 25.88
CA GLY A 180 -15.08 -20.55 26.25
C GLY A 180 -14.99 -21.10 27.68
N VAL A 181 -13.91 -20.80 28.42
CA VAL A 181 -13.67 -21.28 29.79
C VAL A 181 -14.06 -20.23 30.86
N ARG A 182 -14.63 -19.07 30.45
CA ARG A 182 -15.29 -18.15 31.38
C ARG A 182 -16.79 -18.51 31.49
N VAL A 183 -17.10 -19.55 32.25
CA VAL A 183 -18.41 -19.78 32.90
C VAL A 183 -18.13 -20.20 34.33
#